data_AF-A0A413QQM0-F1
#
_entry.id   AF-A0A413QQM0-F1
#
_cell.length_a   1.000
_cell.length_b   1.000
_cell.length_c   1.000
_cell.angle_alpha   90.00
_cell.angle_beta   90.00
_cell.angle_gamma   90.00
#
_symmetry.space_group_name_H-M   'P 1'
#
loop_
_entity.id
_entity.type
_entity.pdbx_description
1 polymer ?
#
loop_
_entity_poly.entity_id
_entity_poly.type
_entity_poly.pdbx_seq_one_letter_code
_entity_poly.pdbx_strand_id
1 'polypeptide(L)'
;MPRRPRTPCKYPGCPRLVPYGRKYCDEHEHRCQGERKNAMLRGYGREWQKARKFFLKRHPWCIRCKEKGRLVPATVVDHIKPHRGDPDLFWDEKNWQPLCKSCHDHKTMTEDRDIEYKY
;
A
#
# COMPACT_ATOMS: atom_id res chain seq x y z
N MET A 1 21.68 -21.79 -30.52
CA MET A 1 21.53 -21.05 -29.25
C MET A 1 20.22 -21.48 -28.58
N PRO A 2 20.22 -21.92 -27.31
CA PRO A 2 18.99 -22.34 -26.63
C PRO A 2 18.05 -21.15 -26.43
N ARG A 3 16.79 -21.29 -26.84
CA ARG A 3 15.77 -20.26 -26.62
C ARG A 3 15.25 -20.36 -25.20
N ARG A 4 15.10 -19.21 -24.55
CA ARG A 4 14.56 -19.14 -23.18
C ARG A 4 13.10 -19.63 -23.17
N PRO A 5 12.70 -20.49 -22.22
CA PRO A 5 11.33 -20.96 -22.12
C PRO A 5 10.33 -19.83 -21.89
N ARG A 6 9.09 -20.03 -22.34
CA ARG A 6 7.97 -19.13 -22.03
C ARG A 6 7.58 -19.28 -20.56
N THR A 7 7.09 -18.21 -19.95
CA THR A 7 6.66 -18.17 -18.54
C THR A 7 5.13 -18.14 -18.45
N PRO A 8 4.51 -18.69 -17.39
CA PRO A 8 3.07 -18.56 -17.17
C PRO A 8 2.61 -17.11 -17.04
N CYS A 9 1.39 -16.82 -17.49
CA CYS A 9 0.70 -15.56 -17.24
C CYS A 9 0.50 -15.36 -15.73
N LYS A 10 0.72 -14.13 -15.22
CA LYS A 10 0.53 -13.82 -13.79
C LYS A 10 -0.93 -13.62 -13.36
N TYR A 11 -1.89 -13.64 -14.29
CA TYR A 11 -3.30 -13.51 -13.95
C TYR A 11 -3.80 -14.77 -13.24
N PRO A 12 -4.47 -14.65 -12.07
CA PRO A 12 -4.99 -15.82 -11.34
C PRO A 12 -5.86 -16.70 -12.22
N GLY A 13 -5.51 -17.99 -12.35
CA GLY A 13 -6.28 -18.96 -13.13
C GLY A 13 -6.04 -18.94 -14.65
N CYS A 14 -5.10 -18.14 -15.17
CA CYS A 14 -4.78 -18.15 -16.60
C CYS A 14 -3.71 -19.21 -16.94
N PRO A 15 -4.01 -20.21 -17.79
CA PRO A 15 -3.04 -21.25 -18.18
C PRO A 15 -2.09 -20.80 -19.31
N ARG A 16 -2.26 -19.60 -19.86
CA ARG A 16 -1.54 -19.17 -21.08
C ARG A 16 -0.07 -18.84 -20.79
N LEU A 17 0.82 -19.29 -21.67
CA LEU A 17 2.26 -19.01 -21.60
C LEU A 17 2.62 -17.75 -22.40
N VAL A 18 3.39 -16.85 -21.79
CA VAL A 18 3.84 -15.59 -22.37
C VAL A 18 5.34 -15.62 -22.68
N PRO A 19 5.80 -14.89 -23.71
CA PRO A 19 7.23 -14.73 -23.96
C PRO A 19 7.93 -14.12 -22.75
N TYR A 20 9.18 -14.52 -22.53
CA TYR A 20 10.00 -13.94 -21.46
C TYR A 20 10.05 -12.41 -21.59
N GLY A 21 9.71 -11.70 -20.51
CA GLY A 21 9.62 -10.24 -20.47
C GLY A 21 8.18 -9.70 -20.42
N ARG A 22 7.18 -10.46 -20.90
CA ARG A 22 5.77 -10.14 -20.69
C ARG A 22 5.27 -10.75 -19.37
N LYS A 23 4.42 -10.01 -18.65
CA LYS A 23 3.80 -10.46 -17.37
C LYS A 23 2.42 -11.05 -17.58
N TYR A 24 1.70 -10.58 -18.58
CA TYR A 24 0.32 -10.94 -18.89
C TYR A 24 0.21 -11.33 -20.37
N CYS A 25 -0.78 -12.16 -20.70
CA CYS A 25 -1.15 -12.40 -22.10
C CYS A 25 -1.94 -11.22 -22.64
N ASP A 26 -2.14 -11.14 -23.96
CA ASP A 26 -2.83 -10.02 -24.61
C ASP A 26 -4.22 -9.76 -24.02
N GLU A 27 -4.92 -10.81 -23.56
CA GLU A 27 -6.24 -10.71 -22.90
C GLU A 27 -6.17 -10.08 -21.48
N HIS A 28 -5.07 -10.27 -20.77
CA HIS A 28 -4.88 -9.79 -19.39
C HIS A 28 -4.00 -8.54 -19.29
N GLU A 29 -3.34 -8.16 -20.40
CA GLU A 29 -2.49 -6.98 -20.46
C GLU A 29 -3.29 -5.72 -20.15
N HIS A 30 -4.47 -5.55 -20.76
CA HIS A 30 -5.34 -4.40 -20.52
C HIS A 30 -6.07 -4.44 -19.17
N ARG A 31 -6.50 -5.62 -18.71
CA ARG A 31 -7.24 -5.78 -17.44
C ARG A 31 -6.38 -5.53 -16.21
N CYS A 32 -5.07 -5.76 -16.30
CA CYS A 32 -4.13 -5.57 -15.20
C CYS A 32 -3.28 -4.30 -15.35
N GLN A 33 -3.52 -3.47 -16.38
CA GLN A 33 -2.96 -2.13 -16.53
C GLN A 33 -3.67 -1.12 -15.61
N GLY A 34 -3.73 -1.42 -14.32
CA GLY A 34 -3.74 -0.35 -13.34
C GLY A 34 -2.31 0.16 -13.26
N GLU A 35 -1.95 1.16 -14.07
CA GLU A 35 -0.64 1.82 -13.95
C GLU A 35 -0.51 2.39 -12.53
N ARG A 36 0.10 1.61 -11.64
CA ARG A 36 0.38 2.07 -10.29
C ARG A 36 1.41 3.19 -10.44
N LYS A 37 0.93 4.44 -10.44
CA LYS A 37 1.74 5.65 -10.58
C LYS A 37 2.94 5.56 -9.64
N ASN A 38 4.07 6.14 -10.07
CA ASN A 38 5.31 6.19 -9.28
C ASN A 38 5.00 6.64 -7.83
N ALA A 39 5.67 6.09 -6.83
CA ALA A 39 5.44 6.43 -5.42
C ALA A 39 5.50 7.94 -5.16
N MET A 40 6.39 8.66 -5.85
CA MET A 40 6.49 10.12 -5.78
C MET A 40 5.22 10.81 -6.32
N LEU A 41 4.70 10.33 -7.45
CA LEU A 41 3.44 10.82 -8.04
C LEU A 41 2.20 10.47 -7.20
N ARG A 42 2.34 9.57 -6.22
CA ARG A 42 1.27 9.20 -5.27
C ARG A 42 1.34 9.96 -3.94
N GLY A 43 2.20 10.98 -3.83
CA GLY A 43 2.35 11.80 -2.63
C GLY A 43 3.44 11.32 -1.66
N TYR A 44 4.03 10.13 -1.85
CA TYR A 44 5.06 9.57 -0.97
C TYR A 44 6.48 10.14 -1.24
N GLY A 45 6.57 11.43 -1.57
CA GLY A 45 7.81 12.15 -1.87
C GLY A 45 8.59 12.60 -0.62
N ARG A 46 9.54 13.53 -0.82
CA ARG A 46 10.39 14.08 0.27
C ARG A 46 9.58 14.79 1.36
N GLU A 47 8.53 15.51 0.98
CA GLU A 47 7.68 16.23 1.91
C GLU A 47 6.97 15.26 2.86
N TRP A 48 6.43 14.16 2.33
CA TRP A 48 5.84 13.10 3.15
C TRP A 48 6.86 12.49 4.11
N GLN A 49 8.09 12.24 3.67
CA GLN A 49 9.14 11.73 4.56
C GLN A 49 9.44 12.67 5.73
N LYS A 50 9.41 13.99 5.49
CA LYS A 50 9.60 15.02 6.54
C LYS A 50 8.41 15.04 7.49
N ALA A 51 7.18 15.11 6.96
CA ALA A 51 5.95 15.11 7.75
C ALA A 51 5.81 13.84 8.60
N ARG A 52 6.04 12.67 8.01
CA ARG A 52 6.05 11.36 8.69
C ARG A 52 7.01 11.35 9.88
N LYS A 53 8.25 11.84 9.70
CA LYS A 53 9.25 11.88 10.78
C LYS A 53 8.80 12.79 11.92
N PHE A 54 8.24 13.96 11.60
CA PHE A 54 7.74 14.89 12.61
C PHE A 54 6.55 14.30 13.39
N PHE A 55 5.59 13.70 12.67
CA PHE A 55 4.43 13.06 13.27
C PHE A 55 4.82 11.92 14.20
N LEU A 56 5.71 11.01 13.78
CA LEU A 56 6.19 9.90 14.64
C LEU A 56 6.97 10.40 15.87
N LYS A 57 7.64 11.56 15.79
CA LYS A 57 8.32 12.15 16.95
C LYS A 57 7.31 12.66 17.99
N ARG A 58 6.20 13.26 17.55
CA ARG A 58 5.10 13.72 18.42
C ARG A 58 4.24 12.57 18.94
N HIS A 59 4.13 11.49 18.15
CA HIS A 59 3.32 10.33 18.43
C HIS A 59 4.18 9.05 18.44
N PRO A 60 5.04 8.87 19.47
CA PRO A 60 6.04 7.79 19.49
C PRO A 60 5.44 6.39 19.73
N TRP A 61 4.18 6.29 20.14
CA TRP A 61 3.55 5.03 20.54
C TRP A 61 2.46 4.59 19.56
N CYS A 62 2.40 3.29 19.29
CA CYS A 62 1.33 2.69 18.50
C CYS A 62 0.00 2.85 19.24
N ILE A 63 -0.97 3.50 18.60
CA ILE A 63 -2.28 3.80 19.23
C ILE A 63 -3.03 2.51 19.59
N ARG A 64 -3.08 1.53 18.67
CA ARG A 64 -3.73 0.23 18.89
C ARG A 64 -3.10 -0.62 19.97
N CYS A 65 -1.79 -0.51 20.15
CA CYS A 65 -1.11 -1.20 21.26
C CYS A 65 -1.41 -0.50 22.57
N LYS A 66 -1.40 0.84 22.58
CA LYS A 66 -1.68 1.66 23.76
C LYS A 66 -3.09 1.42 24.30
N GLU A 67 -4.09 1.31 23.43
CA GLU A 67 -5.47 0.95 23.80
C GLU A 67 -5.56 -0.43 24.47
N LYS A 68 -4.64 -1.33 24.14
CA LYS A 68 -4.51 -2.67 24.76
C LYS A 68 -3.58 -2.67 25.98
N GLY A 69 -3.21 -1.50 26.51
CA GLY A 69 -2.29 -1.37 27.64
C GLY A 69 -0.82 -1.68 27.34
N ARG A 70 -0.42 -1.78 26.07
CA ARG A 70 0.95 -2.10 25.65
C ARG A 70 1.66 -0.87 25.07
N LEU A 71 2.86 -0.58 25.56
CA LEU A 71 3.71 0.48 25.02
C LEU A 71 4.65 -0.07 23.96
N VAL A 72 4.25 0.04 22.70
CA VAL A 72 5.05 -0.39 21.54
C VAL A 72 5.36 0.84 20.68
N PRO A 73 6.61 1.06 20.26
CA PRO A 73 6.96 2.21 19.44
C PRO A 73 6.22 2.17 18.09
N ALA A 74 5.72 3.32 17.66
CA ALA A 74 5.16 3.49 16.33
C ALA A 74 6.29 3.61 15.31
N THR A 75 6.19 2.86 14.23
CA THR A 75 7.19 2.86 13.14
C THR A 75 6.58 3.26 11.80
N VAL A 76 5.25 3.27 11.70
CA VAL A 76 4.52 3.58 10.47
C VAL A 76 3.45 4.62 10.78
N VAL A 77 3.24 5.53 9.83
CA VAL A 77 2.09 6.43 9.81
C VAL A 77 1.12 5.85 8.80
N ASP A 78 -0.04 5.47 9.29
CA ASP A 78 -1.10 4.86 8.50
C ASP A 78 -2.25 5.85 8.29
N HIS A 79 -2.92 5.77 7.15
CA HIS A 79 -4.13 6.54 6.90
C HIS A 79 -5.35 5.76 7.42
N ILE A 80 -6.10 6.34 8.37
CA ILE A 80 -7.29 5.73 8.97
C ILE A 80 -8.30 5.40 7.86
N LYS A 81 -8.61 6.38 7.01
CA LYS A 81 -9.33 6.21 5.76
C LYS A 81 -8.32 6.16 4.61
N PRO A 82 -8.29 5.09 3.80
CA PRO A 82 -7.43 5.02 2.62
C PRO A 82 -7.70 6.21 1.71
N HIS A 83 -6.65 6.91 1.29
CA HIS A 83 -6.80 8.10 0.45
C HIS A 83 -7.13 7.76 -1.02
N ARG A 84 -6.80 6.54 -1.50
CA ARG A 84 -7.04 6.06 -2.89
C ARG A 84 -6.63 7.00 -4.03
N GLY A 85 -5.74 7.96 -3.76
CA GLY A 85 -5.28 8.97 -4.71
C GLY A 85 -5.80 10.38 -4.45
N ASP A 86 -6.73 10.55 -3.50
CA ASP A 86 -7.18 11.84 -3.00
C ASP A 86 -6.06 12.53 -2.20
N PRO A 87 -5.63 13.75 -2.59
CA PRO A 87 -4.55 14.46 -1.93
C PRO A 87 -4.97 15.10 -0.61
N ASP A 88 -6.23 15.52 -0.46
CA ASP A 88 -6.73 16.13 0.78
C ASP A 88 -6.75 15.10 1.91
N LEU A 89 -7.25 13.89 1.63
CA LEU A 89 -7.21 12.76 2.57
C LEU A 89 -5.79 12.26 2.84
N PHE A 90 -4.87 12.42 1.88
CA PHE A 90 -3.48 12.04 2.07
C PHE A 90 -2.77 12.97 3.06
N TRP A 91 -3.01 14.28 2.95
CA TRP A 91 -2.36 15.32 3.76
C TRP A 91 -3.12 15.71 5.03
N ASP A 92 -4.34 15.21 5.23
CA ASP A 92 -5.07 15.40 6.48
C ASP A 92 -4.39 14.66 7.65
N GLU A 93 -3.73 15.42 8.53
CA GLU A 93 -3.11 14.88 9.75
C GLU A 93 -4.12 14.20 10.68
N LYS A 94 -5.41 14.57 10.64
CA LYS A 94 -6.46 13.90 11.42
C LYS A 94 -6.77 12.51 10.88
N ASN A 95 -6.46 12.28 9.60
CA ASN A 95 -6.57 10.98 8.97
C ASN A 95 -5.32 10.11 9.23
N TRP A 96 -4.29 10.61 9.93
CA TRP A 96 -3.09 9.84 10.25
C TRP A 96 -3.18 9.16 11.61
N GLN A 97 -2.67 7.93 11.69
CA GLN A 97 -2.51 7.22 12.96
C GLN A 97 -1.12 6.60 13.11
N PRO A 98 -0.52 6.67 14.31
CA PRO A 98 0.78 6.05 14.59
C PRO A 98 0.58 4.56 14.88
N LEU A 99 1.17 3.70 14.06
CA LEU A 99 1.09 2.23 14.22
C LEU A 99 2.47 1.58 14.26
N CYS A 100 2.56 0.47 14.98
CA CYS A 100 3.66 -0.48 14.80
C CYS A 100 3.40 -1.33 13.55
N LYS A 101 4.47 -1.89 12.97
CA LYS A 101 4.38 -2.72 11.76
C LYS A 101 3.32 -3.83 11.87
N SER A 102 3.29 -4.56 12.98
CA SER A 102 2.31 -5.64 13.19
C SER A 102 0.85 -5.16 13.16
N CYS A 103 0.55 -4.02 13.79
CA CYS A 103 -0.80 -3.47 13.80
C CYS A 103 -1.21 -2.91 12.43
N HIS A 104 -0.27 -2.27 11.74
CA HIS A 104 -0.47 -1.78 10.37
C HIS A 104 -0.75 -2.92 9.39
N ASP A 105 0.05 -3.98 9.43
CA ASP A 105 -0.10 -5.13 8.54
C ASP A 105 -1.43 -5.86 8.81
N HIS A 106 -1.83 -5.98 10.09
CA HIS A 106 -3.13 -6.53 10.47
C HIS A 106 -4.29 -5.70 9.90
N LYS A 107 -4.27 -4.37 10.08
CA LYS A 107 -5.29 -3.45 9.52
C LYS A 107 -5.39 -3.62 8.00
N THR A 108 -4.26 -3.61 7.31
CA THR A 108 -4.21 -3.75 5.84
C THR A 108 -4.88 -5.04 5.38
N MET A 109 -4.68 -6.14 6.11
CA MET A 109 -5.21 -7.46 5.72
C MET A 109 -6.67 -7.68 6.10
N THR A 110 -7.16 -7.03 7.16
CA THR A 110 -8.48 -7.29 7.74
C THR A 110 -9.51 -6.21 7.46
N GLU A 111 -9.09 -4.94 7.51
CA GLU A 111 -9.98 -3.79 7.38
C GLU A 111 -9.92 -3.21 5.97
N ASP A 112 -8.73 -2.99 5.42
CA ASP A 112 -8.60 -2.29 4.14
C ASP A 112 -8.91 -3.14 2.89
N ARG A 113 -9.06 -4.47 3.07
CA ARG A 113 -9.24 -5.42 1.97
C ARG A 113 -10.67 -5.46 1.41
N ASP A 114 -11.67 -5.33 2.27
CA ASP A 114 -13.08 -5.60 1.94
C ASP A 114 -14.01 -4.38 2.09
N ILE A 115 -13.45 -3.18 2.30
CA ILE A 115 -14.26 -1.98 2.50
C ILE A 115 -14.37 -1.16 1.21
N GLU A 116 -15.61 -0.97 0.74
CA GLU A 116 -15.96 0.10 -0.20
C GLU A 116 -16.07 1.43 0.54
N TYR A 117 -15.07 2.29 0.33
CA TYR A 117 -15.14 3.67 0.77
C TYR A 117 -15.88 4.49 -0.30
N LYS A 118 -17.01 5.08 0.07
CA LYS A 118 -17.70 6.12 -0.72
C LYS A 118 -17.13 7.47 -0.28
N TYR A 119 -16.55 8.21 -1.22
CA TYR A 119 -15.93 9.52 -1.00
C TYR A 119 -16.87 10.60 -1.51
#